data_AF-A0A357CJR8-F1
#
_entry.id   AF-A0A357CJR8-F1
#
_cell.length_a   1.000
_cell.length_b   1.000
_cell.length_c   1.000
_cell.angle_alpha   90.00
_cell.angle_beta   90.00
_cell.angle_gamma   90.00
#
_symmetry.space_group_name_H-M   'P 1'
#
loop_
_entity.id
_entity.type
_entity.pdbx_description
1 polymer ?
#
loop_
_entity_poly.entity_id
_entity_poly.type
_entity_poly.pdbx_seq_one_letter_code
_entity_poly.pdbx_strand_id
1 'polypeptide(L)'
;VYVTEWQDARFVPRADGPFDLDDYIDYIVEFIRVFGGNVHVMGVCQPTVPVFAAVALMEAMGDPAVPRSMILMAGPIDSRQSPTAVNEFAEARTLAWFRRNVITQVPWPYPGVMRNVYPGFLQLSGFMGMNFDRHVTAHRDLFHNLIRGDGDSADKHREFYDE
;
A
#
# COMPACT_ATOMS: atom_id res chain seq x y z
N VAL A 1 -13.28 16.32 7.48
CA VAL A 1 -12.77 14.97 7.13
C VAL A 1 -11.31 15.15 6.79
N TYR A 2 -10.43 14.34 7.38
CA TYR A 2 -9.00 14.35 7.10
C TYR A 2 -8.65 13.04 6.40
N VAL A 3 -7.76 13.10 5.42
CA VAL A 3 -7.28 11.94 4.66
C VAL A 3 -5.78 11.89 4.82
N THR A 4 -5.26 10.74 5.24
CA THR A 4 -3.82 10.52 5.33
C THR A 4 -3.26 10.30 3.94
N GLU A 5 -2.20 11.03 3.60
CA GLU A 5 -1.45 10.84 2.37
C GLU A 5 -0.10 10.19 2.71
N TRP A 6 0.19 9.06 2.07
CA TRP A 6 1.45 8.35 2.26
C TRP A 6 2.43 8.77 1.18
N GLN A 7 3.62 9.20 1.60
CA GLN A 7 4.70 9.53 0.67
C GLN A 7 5.12 8.27 -0.09
N ASP A 8 5.16 8.35 -1.42
CA ASP A 8 5.70 7.28 -2.25
C ASP A 8 7.13 6.94 -1.83
N ALA A 9 7.37 5.66 -1.51
CA ALA A 9 8.61 5.15 -0.97
C ALA A 9 9.84 5.41 -1.86
N ARG A 10 9.65 5.67 -3.17
CA ARG A 10 10.76 6.08 -4.06
C ARG A 10 11.34 7.45 -3.69
N PHE A 11 10.56 8.33 -3.08
CA PHE A 11 11.00 9.67 -2.68
C PHE A 11 11.49 9.76 -1.25
N VAL A 12 11.35 8.69 -0.46
CA VAL A 12 11.86 8.64 0.91
C VAL A 12 13.30 8.09 0.89
N PRO A 13 14.31 8.75 1.46
CA PRO A 13 15.65 8.18 1.62
C PRO A 13 15.68 6.87 2.40
N ARG A 14 16.64 5.98 2.09
CA ARG A 14 16.87 4.75 2.89
C ARG A 14 17.35 5.01 4.31
N ALA A 15 17.97 6.17 4.54
CA ALA A 15 18.45 6.57 5.87
C ALA A 15 17.29 6.79 6.86
N ASP A 16 16.07 7.03 6.37
CA ASP A 16 14.88 7.28 7.19
C ASP A 16 14.20 5.98 7.68
N GLY A 17 14.89 4.85 7.56
CA GLY A 17 14.42 3.56 8.08
C GLY A 17 13.72 2.66 7.07
N PRO A 18 13.31 1.45 7.47
CA PRO A 18 12.76 0.44 6.58
C PRO A 18 11.27 0.65 6.24
N PHE A 19 10.49 1.31 7.10
CA PHE A 19 9.02 1.37 7.05
C PHE A 19 8.38 -0.02 7.01
N ASP A 20 8.21 -0.61 8.19
CA ASP A 20 7.52 -1.89 8.36
C ASP A 20 6.07 -1.73 8.88
N LEU A 21 5.46 -2.82 9.34
CA LEU A 21 4.09 -2.81 9.84
C LEU A 21 3.97 -2.03 11.16
N ASP A 22 4.98 -2.11 12.02
CA ASP A 22 4.98 -1.45 13.31
C ASP A 22 5.10 0.07 13.09
N ASP A 23 5.97 0.50 12.17
CA ASP A 23 6.05 1.90 11.73
C ASP A 23 4.68 2.42 11.26
N TYR A 24 3.96 1.65 10.41
CA TYR A 24 2.61 2.04 9.95
C TYR A 24 1.67 2.23 11.15
N ILE A 25 1.62 1.25 12.06
CA ILE A 25 0.76 1.31 13.25
C ILE A 25 1.10 2.55 14.09
N ASP A 26 2.38 2.82 14.34
CA ASP A 26 2.84 3.97 15.10
C ASP A 26 2.41 5.29 14.45
N TYR A 27 2.55 5.43 13.14
CA TYR A 27 2.05 6.61 12.41
C TYR A 27 0.52 6.79 12.56
N ILE A 28 -0.26 5.72 12.53
CA ILE A 28 -1.72 5.82 12.76
C ILE A 28 -2.00 6.32 14.17
N VAL A 29 -1.31 5.79 15.18
CA VAL A 29 -1.43 6.25 16.57
C VAL A 29 -1.09 7.73 16.67
N GLU A 30 0.00 8.17 16.04
CA GLU A 30 0.38 9.59 15.99
C GLU A 30 -0.69 10.45 15.33
N PHE A 31 -1.21 10.05 14.17
CA PHE A 31 -2.28 10.79 13.48
C PHE A 31 -3.54 10.92 14.33
N ILE A 32 -3.93 9.86 15.06
CA ILE A 32 -5.08 9.92 15.97
C ILE A 32 -4.79 10.87 17.13
N ARG A 33 -3.58 10.82 17.71
CA ARG A 33 -3.15 11.68 18.83
C ARG A 33 -3.14 13.16 18.48
N VAL A 34 -2.88 13.54 17.22
CA VAL A 34 -3.01 14.94 16.75
C VAL A 34 -4.41 15.51 17.03
N PHE A 35 -5.44 14.68 17.02
CA PHE A 35 -6.82 15.10 17.32
C PHE A 35 -7.24 14.93 18.79
N GLY A 36 -6.35 14.43 19.65
CA GLY A 36 -6.63 14.20 21.08
C GLY A 36 -7.83 13.30 21.34
N GLY A 37 -8.02 12.26 20.51
CA GLY A 37 -9.16 11.32 20.61
C GLY A 37 -10.49 11.85 20.10
N ASN A 38 -10.60 13.12 19.75
CA ASN A 38 -11.83 13.71 19.22
C ASN A 38 -12.00 13.47 17.71
N VAL A 39 -11.88 12.21 17.29
CA VAL A 39 -11.94 11.79 15.88
C VAL A 39 -12.64 10.43 15.74
N HIS A 40 -13.23 10.20 14.57
CA HIS A 40 -13.65 8.88 14.12
C HIS A 40 -12.65 8.39 13.08
N VAL A 41 -12.08 7.20 13.25
CA VAL A 41 -11.07 6.66 12.33
C VAL A 41 -11.70 5.67 11.35
N MET A 42 -11.25 5.72 10.09
CA MET A 42 -11.72 4.84 9.03
C MET A 42 -10.54 4.21 8.28
N GLY A 43 -10.43 2.89 8.31
CA GLY A 43 -9.50 2.11 7.50
C GLY A 43 -10.21 1.50 6.29
N VAL A 44 -9.64 1.66 5.09
CA VAL A 44 -10.20 1.13 3.84
C VAL A 44 -9.19 0.25 3.13
N CYS A 45 -9.54 -1.01 2.84
CA CYS A 45 -8.64 -1.98 2.22
C CYS A 45 -7.40 -2.25 3.09
N GLN A 46 -6.19 -2.01 2.58
CA GLN A 46 -4.92 -2.30 3.25
C GLN A 46 -4.78 -1.74 4.68
N PRO A 47 -5.09 -0.47 4.99
CA PRO A 47 -5.03 0.10 6.35
C PRO A 47 -5.96 -0.56 7.37
N THR A 48 -6.89 -1.41 6.98
CA THR A 48 -7.86 -2.05 7.90
C THR A 48 -7.15 -2.77 9.07
N VAL A 49 -6.11 -3.54 8.79
CA VAL A 49 -5.36 -4.27 9.83
C VAL A 49 -4.50 -3.32 10.69
N PRO A 50 -3.67 -2.41 10.12
CA PRO A 50 -2.94 -1.41 10.90
C PRO A 50 -3.83 -0.52 11.78
N VAL A 51 -4.98 -0.06 11.28
CA VAL A 51 -5.91 0.78 12.08
C VAL A 51 -6.49 -0.01 13.24
N PHE A 52 -6.88 -1.28 13.01
CA PHE A 52 -7.35 -2.15 14.08
C PHE A 52 -6.28 -2.36 15.15
N ALA A 53 -5.05 -2.65 14.75
CA ALA A 53 -3.93 -2.84 15.66
C ALA A 53 -3.59 -1.56 16.45
N ALA A 54 -3.58 -0.41 15.80
CA ALA A 54 -3.32 0.89 16.44
C ALA A 54 -4.35 1.18 17.55
N VAL A 55 -5.64 1.06 17.24
CA VAL A 55 -6.71 1.31 18.24
C VAL A 55 -6.64 0.29 19.38
N ALA A 56 -6.41 -0.99 19.07
CA ALA A 56 -6.25 -2.02 20.10
C ALA A 56 -5.06 -1.75 21.03
N LEU A 57 -3.93 -1.28 20.49
CA LEU A 57 -2.75 -0.90 21.27
C LEU A 57 -3.03 0.32 22.15
N MET A 58 -3.65 1.36 21.59
CA MET A 58 -4.04 2.57 22.35
C MET A 58 -4.96 2.23 23.52
N GLU A 59 -5.98 1.39 23.29
CA GLU A 59 -6.89 0.92 24.34
C GLU A 59 -6.15 0.12 25.42
N ALA A 60 -5.28 -0.83 25.02
CA ALA A 60 -4.50 -1.63 25.96
C ALA A 60 -3.56 -0.79 26.83
N MET A 61 -3.09 0.36 26.32
CA MET A 61 -2.25 1.32 27.04
C MET A 61 -3.05 2.33 27.88
N GLY A 62 -4.38 2.35 27.77
CA GLY A 62 -5.22 3.37 28.39
C GLY A 62 -4.96 4.77 27.84
N ASP A 63 -4.63 4.88 26.56
CA ASP A 63 -4.31 6.15 25.90
C ASP A 63 -5.56 7.07 25.91
N PRO A 64 -5.49 8.30 26.45
CA PRO A 64 -6.64 9.21 26.47
C PRO A 64 -7.06 9.69 25.08
N ALA A 65 -6.24 9.48 24.05
CA ALA A 65 -6.50 9.88 22.68
C ALA A 65 -7.09 8.77 21.80
N VAL A 66 -7.57 7.66 22.36
CA VAL A 66 -8.33 6.64 21.61
C VAL A 66 -9.47 7.30 20.80
N PRO A 67 -9.69 6.92 19.53
CA PRO A 67 -10.73 7.54 18.70
C PRO A 67 -12.14 7.17 19.18
N ARG A 68 -13.12 8.05 18.96
CA ARG A 68 -14.52 7.84 19.38
C ARG A 68 -15.19 6.64 18.73
N SER A 69 -14.80 6.31 17.51
CA SER A 69 -15.18 5.06 16.85
C SER A 69 -14.16 4.68 15.78
N MET A 70 -14.20 3.41 15.38
CA MET A 70 -13.39 2.82 14.34
C MET A 70 -14.29 2.16 13.30
N ILE A 71 -14.06 2.47 12.02
CA ILE A 71 -14.77 1.91 10.87
C ILE A 71 -13.75 1.19 9.99
N LEU A 72 -14.01 -0.08 9.66
CA LEU A 72 -13.13 -0.92 8.87
C LEU A 72 -13.88 -1.39 7.63
N MET A 73 -13.37 -1.07 6.43
CA MET A 73 -14.06 -1.35 5.18
C MET A 73 -13.16 -2.07 4.19
N ALA A 74 -13.69 -3.11 3.55
CA ALA A 74 -13.06 -3.80 2.42
C ALA A 74 -11.62 -4.32 2.67
N GLY A 75 -11.24 -4.56 3.93
CA GLY A 75 -9.96 -5.17 4.30
C GLY A 75 -10.18 -6.45 5.11
N PRO A 76 -9.44 -7.55 4.83
CA PRO A 76 -9.59 -8.79 5.58
C PRO A 76 -8.95 -8.66 6.97
N ILE A 77 -9.75 -8.83 8.04
CA ILE A 77 -9.23 -8.95 9.41
C ILE A 77 -8.82 -10.39 9.71
N ASP A 78 -9.69 -11.35 9.40
CA ASP A 78 -9.37 -12.78 9.44
C ASP A 78 -9.34 -13.32 8.01
N SER A 79 -8.14 -13.51 7.46
CA SER A 79 -7.94 -13.99 6.10
C SER A 79 -8.37 -15.44 5.88
N ARG A 80 -8.76 -16.16 6.94
CA ARG A 80 -9.29 -17.53 6.87
C ARG A 80 -10.80 -17.56 6.60
N GLN A 81 -11.49 -16.44 6.84
CA GLN A 81 -12.93 -16.32 6.62
C GLN A 81 -13.21 -15.73 5.23
N SER A 82 -14.13 -16.35 4.50
CA SER A 82 -14.51 -15.93 3.13
C SER A 82 -13.29 -15.73 2.20
N PRO A 83 -12.46 -16.77 2.00
CA PRO A 83 -11.26 -16.66 1.19
C PRO A 83 -11.61 -16.27 -0.25
N THR A 84 -10.74 -15.46 -0.84
CA THR A 84 -10.79 -15.04 -2.24
C THR A 84 -9.63 -15.67 -3.01
N ALA A 85 -9.59 -15.51 -4.33
CA ALA A 85 -8.43 -15.90 -5.14
C ALA A 85 -7.11 -15.26 -4.64
N VAL A 86 -7.18 -14.09 -4.00
CA VAL A 86 -6.02 -13.44 -3.37
C VAL A 86 -5.49 -14.27 -2.20
N ASN A 87 -6.40 -14.80 -1.37
CA ASN A 87 -6.06 -15.63 -0.22
C ASN A 87 -5.43 -16.94 -0.68
N GLU A 88 -6.05 -17.64 -1.64
CA GLU A 88 -5.52 -18.88 -2.20
C GLU A 88 -4.14 -18.68 -2.84
N PHE A 89 -3.96 -17.58 -3.57
CA PHE A 89 -2.66 -17.22 -4.13
C PHE A 89 -1.60 -17.02 -3.05
N ALA A 90 -1.97 -16.32 -1.96
CA ALA A 90 -1.10 -16.07 -0.82
C ALA A 90 -0.72 -17.36 -0.07
N GLU A 91 -1.69 -18.23 0.21
CA GLU A 91 -1.49 -19.48 0.96
C GLU A 91 -0.66 -20.50 0.17
N ALA A 92 -0.75 -20.51 -1.16
CA ALA A 92 0.01 -21.43 -2.01
C ALA A 92 1.51 -21.10 -2.12
N ARG A 93 1.99 -20.00 -1.53
CA ARG A 93 3.36 -19.48 -1.72
C ARG A 93 4.00 -19.13 -0.40
N THR A 94 5.31 -19.40 -0.28
CA THR A 94 6.07 -19.03 0.92
C THR A 94 6.39 -17.54 0.93
N LEU A 95 6.61 -16.97 2.11
CA LEU A 95 7.10 -15.58 2.23
C LEU A 95 8.41 -15.34 1.46
N ALA A 96 9.28 -16.35 1.40
CA ALA A 96 10.51 -16.29 0.61
C ALA A 96 10.23 -16.18 -0.90
N TRP A 97 9.18 -16.84 -1.39
CA TRP A 97 8.73 -16.69 -2.77
C TRP A 97 8.30 -15.24 -3.04
N PHE A 98 7.49 -14.65 -2.17
CA PHE A 98 7.08 -13.24 -2.30
C PHE A 98 8.28 -12.30 -2.32
N ARG A 99 9.18 -12.42 -1.34
CA ARG A 99 10.38 -11.58 -1.27
C ARG A 99 11.24 -11.66 -2.54
N ARG A 100 11.28 -12.81 -3.22
CA ARG A 100 12.08 -12.99 -4.45
C ARG A 100 11.36 -12.53 -5.73
N ASN A 101 10.02 -12.60 -5.77
CA ASN A 101 9.27 -12.41 -7.02
C ASN A 101 8.48 -11.11 -7.09
N VAL A 102 8.08 -10.53 -5.95
CA VAL A 102 7.23 -9.33 -5.93
C VAL A 102 7.92 -8.09 -5.37
N ILE A 103 9.07 -8.25 -4.71
CA ILE A 103 9.83 -7.14 -4.16
C ILE A 103 10.95 -6.75 -5.13
N THR A 104 11.06 -5.47 -5.44
CA THR A 104 12.15 -4.91 -6.24
C THR A 104 12.81 -3.75 -5.51
N GLN A 105 13.93 -3.27 -6.06
CA GLN A 105 14.61 -2.10 -5.56
C GLN A 105 14.24 -0.85 -6.36
N VAL A 106 14.05 0.27 -5.65
CA VAL A 106 13.89 1.59 -6.28
C VAL A 106 15.14 1.91 -7.11
N PRO A 107 15.00 2.31 -8.40
CA PRO A 107 16.13 2.64 -9.26
C PRO A 107 16.67 4.05 -8.99
N TRP A 108 17.88 4.31 -9.47
CA TRP A 108 18.40 5.68 -9.61
C TRP A 108 17.55 6.48 -10.62
N PRO A 109 17.36 7.81 -10.49
CA PRO A 109 17.95 8.77 -9.55
C PRO A 109 17.14 9.04 -8.28
N TYR A 110 16.10 8.26 -7.99
CA TYR A 110 15.19 8.57 -6.90
C TYR A 110 15.88 8.54 -5.52
N PRO A 111 15.51 9.40 -4.56
CA PRO A 111 16.09 9.43 -3.22
C PRO A 111 16.06 8.08 -2.49
N GLY A 112 15.01 7.29 -2.71
CA GLY A 112 14.83 5.96 -2.16
C GLY A 112 15.62 4.85 -2.85
N VAL A 113 16.57 5.17 -3.73
CA VAL A 113 17.40 4.20 -4.48
C VAL A 113 17.86 3.04 -3.60
N MET A 114 17.75 1.81 -4.11
CA MET A 114 18.00 0.55 -3.41
C MET A 114 16.99 0.16 -2.31
N ARG A 115 15.96 0.98 -2.02
CA ARG A 115 14.89 0.57 -1.08
C ARG A 115 14.09 -0.58 -1.69
N ASN A 116 13.85 -1.61 -0.89
CA ASN A 116 12.97 -2.71 -1.25
C ASN A 116 11.52 -2.24 -1.19
N VAL A 117 10.81 -2.35 -2.31
CA VAL A 117 9.41 -1.94 -2.44
C VAL A 117 8.61 -3.03 -3.15
N TYR A 118 7.31 -3.08 -2.89
CA TYR A 118 6.36 -3.77 -3.75
C TYR A 118 5.81 -2.75 -4.76
N PRO A 119 6.24 -2.76 -6.03
CA PRO A 119 5.84 -1.75 -6.99
C PRO A 119 4.34 -1.79 -7.27
N GLY A 120 3.73 -0.62 -7.42
CA GLY A 120 2.33 -0.50 -7.80
C GLY A 120 1.99 -1.22 -9.11
N PHE A 121 2.92 -1.33 -10.06
CA PHE A 121 2.69 -2.12 -11.27
C PHE A 121 2.57 -3.62 -11.01
N LEU A 122 3.35 -4.17 -10.07
CA LEU A 122 3.22 -5.59 -9.69
C LEU A 122 1.95 -5.82 -8.88
N GLN A 123 1.56 -4.85 -8.06
CA GLN A 123 0.29 -4.87 -7.34
C GLN A 123 -0.90 -4.86 -8.32
N LEU A 124 -0.87 -3.96 -9.30
CA LEU A 124 -1.89 -3.87 -10.34
C LEU A 124 -1.89 -5.12 -11.22
N SER A 125 -0.73 -5.60 -11.67
CA SER A 125 -0.64 -6.84 -12.45
C SER A 125 -1.01 -8.07 -11.64
N GLY A 126 -0.83 -8.08 -10.32
CA GLY A 126 -1.31 -9.11 -9.42
C GLY A 126 -2.83 -9.13 -9.33
N PHE A 127 -3.45 -7.96 -9.12
CA PHE A 127 -4.92 -7.82 -9.16
C PHE A 127 -5.50 -8.20 -10.52
N MET A 128 -4.85 -7.80 -11.61
CA MET A 128 -5.26 -8.14 -12.98
C MET A 128 -5.00 -9.62 -13.30
N GLY A 129 -3.90 -10.19 -12.80
CA GLY A 129 -3.52 -11.58 -13.00
C GLY A 129 -4.39 -12.57 -12.23
N MET A 130 -5.06 -12.17 -11.16
CA MET A 130 -6.09 -13.00 -10.53
C MET A 130 -7.39 -13.08 -11.36
N ASN A 131 -7.52 -12.24 -12.39
CA ASN A 131 -8.48 -12.35 -13.51
C ASN A 131 -7.76 -12.86 -14.77
N PHE A 132 -7.03 -13.98 -14.65
CA PHE A 132 -6.01 -14.48 -15.60
C PHE A 132 -6.50 -14.79 -17.03
N ASP A 133 -7.80 -14.74 -17.31
CA ASP A 133 -8.33 -15.02 -18.66
C ASP A 133 -7.94 -13.96 -19.71
N ARG A 134 -7.28 -12.87 -19.28
CA ARG A 134 -6.83 -11.80 -20.16
C ARG A 134 -5.47 -11.23 -19.76
N HIS A 135 -4.44 -11.70 -20.48
CA HIS A 135 -3.28 -10.91 -20.97
C HIS A 135 -1.94 -11.04 -20.25
N VAL A 136 -1.13 -11.98 -20.75
CA VAL A 136 0.34 -12.06 -20.62
C VAL A 136 1.08 -10.87 -21.27
N THR A 137 0.39 -10.02 -22.05
CA THR A 137 0.98 -8.92 -22.83
C THR A 137 1.32 -7.67 -22.00
N ALA A 138 0.59 -7.38 -20.92
CA ALA A 138 0.73 -6.14 -20.14
C ALA A 138 2.09 -6.00 -19.41
N HIS A 139 2.72 -7.14 -19.11
CA HIS A 139 3.96 -7.18 -18.34
C HIS A 139 5.19 -6.69 -19.13
N ARG A 140 5.16 -6.80 -20.46
CA ARG A 140 6.24 -6.34 -21.35
C ARG A 140 6.07 -4.87 -21.71
N ASP A 141 4.84 -4.44 -21.94
CA ASP A 141 4.56 -3.07 -22.40
C ASP A 141 4.72 -2.05 -21.27
N LEU A 142 4.41 -2.39 -20.02
CA LEU A 142 4.61 -1.49 -18.88
C LEU A 142 6.09 -1.32 -18.50
N PHE A 143 6.90 -2.38 -18.60
CA PHE A 143 8.35 -2.27 -18.41
C PHE A 143 8.99 -1.43 -19.52
N HIS A 144 8.53 -1.59 -20.78
CA HIS A 144 8.94 -0.71 -21.88
C HIS A 144 8.44 0.72 -21.71
N ASN A 145 7.25 0.96 -21.15
CA ASN A 145 6.73 2.31 -20.91
C ASN A 145 7.40 3.00 -19.70
N LEU A 146 7.84 2.25 -18.68
CA LEU A 146 8.68 2.77 -17.60
C LEU A 146 10.09 3.15 -18.09
N ILE A 147 10.61 2.45 -19.10
CA ILE A 147 11.88 2.78 -19.76
C ILE A 147 11.70 3.91 -20.80
N ARG A 148 10.54 3.99 -21.47
CA ARG A 148 10.23 5.02 -22.47
C ARG A 148 9.63 6.31 -21.90
N GLY A 149 9.19 6.31 -20.64
CA GLY A 149 8.62 7.48 -19.97
C GLY A 149 9.61 8.61 -19.70
N ASP A 150 10.84 8.50 -20.19
CA ASP A 150 11.90 9.51 -20.07
C ASP A 150 12.12 10.28 -21.40
N GLY A 151 11.22 10.17 -22.38
CA GLY A 151 11.27 10.98 -23.60
C GLY A 151 10.08 10.80 -24.55
N ASP A 152 9.39 11.91 -24.81
CA ASP A 152 8.32 12.14 -25.80
C ASP A 152 6.92 11.57 -25.47
N SER A 153 5.83 12.34 -25.34
CA SER A 153 5.58 13.75 -25.66
C SER A 153 4.47 14.29 -24.74
N ALA A 154 4.66 15.49 -24.24
CA ALA A 154 3.78 16.22 -23.33
C ALA A 154 2.38 16.62 -23.90
N ASP A 155 2.02 16.17 -25.11
CA ASP A 155 0.83 16.70 -25.82
C ASP A 155 -0.37 15.75 -25.94
N LYS A 156 -0.27 14.47 -25.53
CA LYS A 156 -1.41 13.52 -25.66
C LYS A 156 -2.26 13.32 -24.41
N HIS A 157 -1.90 13.91 -23.27
CA HIS A 157 -2.67 13.76 -22.03
C HIS A 157 -3.75 14.83 -21.79
N ARG A 158 -3.86 15.84 -22.65
CA ARG A 158 -4.87 16.91 -22.51
C ARG A 158 -6.26 16.57 -23.03
N GLU A 159 -6.43 15.58 -23.91
CA GLU A 159 -7.74 15.25 -24.51
C GLU A 159 -8.60 14.26 -23.70
N PHE A 160 -8.11 13.72 -22.57
CA PHE A 160 -8.89 12.78 -21.76
C PHE A 160 -9.61 13.42 -20.55
N TYR A 161 -9.39 14.72 -20.28
CA TYR A 161 -9.98 15.42 -19.13
C TYR A 161 -10.97 16.54 -19.50
N ASP A 162 -11.45 16.56 -20.75
CA ASP A 162 -12.52 17.46 -21.22
C ASP A 162 -13.87 16.74 -21.45
N GLU A 163 -14.10 15.58 -20.81
CA GLU A 163 -15.44 15.01 -20.57
C GLU A 163 -15.64 14.58 -19.10
#